data_AF-A0AAE3LNQ7-F1
#
_entry.id   AF-A0AAE3LNQ7-F1
#
_cell.length_a   1.000
_cell.length_b   1.000
_cell.length_c   1.000
_cell.angle_alpha   90.00
_cell.angle_beta   90.00
_cell.angle_gamma   90.00
#
_symmetry.space_group_name_H-M   'P 1'
#
loop_
_entity.id
_entity.type
_entity.pdbx_description
1 polymer ?
#
loop_
_entity_poly.entity_id
_entity_poly.type
_entity_poly.pdbx_seq_one_letter_code
_entity_poly.pdbx_strand_id
1 'polypeptide(L)'
;MSYIPFTDEQKILANSVDLEEFLRMRGEKLERVGREHKLIYYDSSGKHDSITIHGSTWFDHKNQVGGGAIKFMQEFYDMDFQTAVQELLGQRVTPLSHSPPKAIAKEEKKEFKLPEVNANMHRVYAYLIKQRFIAPDIISYFAKQHTLYEDKEHHNAVFVGVDENGVPRQASKRSTSTFGNAFRITCEGSDTKYSFSHFGKSSRLYVFEAPIDMMSFLTLYPKDWQQHSYIAMNGVYENAVLTTLKNHSNLTEIVLCVDNDEGGIEAVDRLRDILNENGYPNVKRLAPKFKDWNEMLKAQNGVQPLPAVPHKRKEEYLRQIEELGYLKCRPDKLTSQIYATFKNGQYKYLAEYALAGSAFFMPKSERINSECQAFERLQHKLKSSYKPYTDKGKKAQKQRNLQECVQTVLKDFRRTARTHDQSVNTAKLLYQLADNAVRMSVEETLSVPVQEQTEDIQIVSEPEPCMEFG
;
A
#
# COMPACT_ATOMS: atom_id res chain seq x y z
N MET A 1 39.09 0.30 11.85
CA MET A 1 39.22 1.77 11.78
C MET A 1 39.27 2.32 13.19
N SER A 2 40.05 3.38 13.43
CA SER A 2 40.08 4.08 14.72
C SER A 2 38.78 4.86 14.92
N TYR A 3 38.14 4.75 16.07
CA TYR A 3 36.86 5.41 16.35
C TYR A 3 37.03 6.93 16.43
N ILE A 4 36.39 7.66 15.51
CA ILE A 4 36.33 9.12 15.51
C ILE A 4 35.04 9.57 16.23
N PRO A 5 35.11 10.27 17.37
CA PRO A 5 33.93 10.81 18.03
C PRO A 5 33.41 12.04 17.26
N PHE A 6 32.11 12.02 16.92
CA PHE A 6 31.40 13.18 16.37
C PHE A 6 30.48 13.81 17.41
N THR A 7 30.46 15.13 17.47
CA THR A 7 29.51 15.87 18.31
C THR A 7 28.08 15.71 17.77
N ASP A 8 27.07 15.90 18.62
CA ASP A 8 25.68 15.80 18.17
C ASP A 8 25.34 16.89 17.14
N GLU A 9 25.97 18.06 17.23
CA GLU A 9 25.89 19.12 16.23
C GLU A 9 26.42 18.66 14.86
N GLN A 10 27.54 17.93 14.83
CA GLN A 10 28.10 17.39 13.58
C GLN A 10 27.17 16.34 12.95
N LYS A 11 26.51 15.50 13.77
CA LYS A 11 25.53 14.51 13.28
C LYS A 11 24.27 15.18 12.74
N ILE A 12 23.79 16.24 13.42
CA ILE A 12 22.64 17.03 12.98
C ILE A 12 22.97 17.73 11.67
N LEU A 13 24.14 18.37 11.58
CA LEU A 13 24.58 19.07 10.39
C LEU A 13 24.71 18.11 9.20
N ALA A 14 25.35 16.95 9.39
CA ALA A 14 25.47 15.93 8.35
C ALA A 14 24.10 15.41 7.87
N ASN A 15 23.13 15.21 8.76
CA ASN A 15 21.77 14.82 8.39
C ASN A 15 20.90 15.96 7.82
N SER A 16 21.36 17.21 7.91
CA SER A 16 20.67 18.38 7.36
C SER A 16 21.14 18.75 5.95
N VAL A 17 22.18 18.08 5.44
CA VAL A 17 22.67 18.27 4.07
C VAL A 17 21.56 18.00 3.07
N ASP A 18 21.33 18.94 2.17
CA ASP A 18 20.36 18.77 1.08
C ASP A 18 20.82 17.65 0.15
N LEU A 19 20.11 16.51 0.18
CA LEU A 19 20.45 15.36 -0.63
C LEU A 19 20.22 15.63 -2.12
N GLU A 20 19.29 16.51 -2.48
CA GLU A 20 19.07 16.85 -3.87
C GLU A 20 20.32 17.50 -4.47
N GLU A 21 20.81 18.56 -3.82
CA GLU A 21 21.99 19.29 -4.29
C GLU A 21 23.24 18.41 -4.20
N PHE A 22 23.41 17.69 -3.08
CA PHE A 22 24.52 16.77 -2.87
C PHE A 22 24.62 15.70 -3.97
N LEU A 23 23.49 15.08 -4.35
CA LEU A 23 23.49 14.03 -5.36
C LEU A 23 23.66 14.58 -6.78
N ARG A 24 23.12 15.77 -7.07
CA ARG A 24 23.39 16.46 -8.34
C ARG A 24 24.87 16.78 -8.51
N MET A 25 25.54 17.24 -7.46
CA MET A 25 27.00 17.48 -7.47
C MET A 25 27.81 16.19 -7.71
N ARG A 26 27.28 15.03 -7.30
CA ARG A 26 27.88 13.70 -7.57
C ARG A 26 27.53 13.13 -8.95
N GLY A 27 26.75 13.84 -9.77
CA GLY A 27 26.36 13.40 -11.11
C GLY A 27 25.19 12.40 -11.13
N GLU A 28 24.50 12.22 -10.01
CA GLU A 28 23.31 11.37 -9.95
C GLU A 28 22.13 12.01 -10.70
N LYS A 29 21.29 11.17 -11.30
CA LYS A 29 20.15 11.63 -12.08
C LYS A 29 18.89 11.72 -11.22
N LEU A 30 18.41 12.95 -11.00
CA LEU A 30 17.16 13.24 -10.30
C LEU A 30 16.08 13.71 -11.27
N GLU A 31 14.89 13.10 -11.21
CA GLU A 31 13.70 13.50 -11.96
C GLU A 31 12.71 14.19 -11.03
N ARG A 32 12.25 15.39 -11.39
CA ARG A 32 11.32 16.14 -10.55
C ARG A 32 9.91 15.56 -10.63
N VAL A 33 9.33 15.22 -9.48
CA VAL A 33 7.96 14.75 -9.35
C VAL A 33 7.24 15.60 -8.30
N GLY A 34 6.49 16.60 -8.76
CA GLY A 34 5.82 17.56 -7.89
C GLY A 34 6.81 18.43 -7.09
N ARG A 35 6.78 18.27 -5.75
CA ARG A 35 7.67 18.97 -4.79
C ARG A 35 8.88 18.13 -4.37
N GLU A 36 9.02 16.94 -4.92
CA GLU A 36 10.06 15.98 -4.58
C GLU A 36 10.86 15.60 -5.83
N HIS A 37 11.97 14.92 -5.62
CA HIS A 37 12.83 14.40 -6.68
C HIS A 37 12.92 12.89 -6.58
N LYS A 38 12.68 12.19 -7.69
CA LYS A 38 12.97 10.77 -7.79
C LYS A 38 14.43 10.56 -8.14
N LEU A 39 15.13 9.77 -7.34
CA LEU A 39 16.45 9.27 -7.72
C LEU A 39 16.28 8.15 -8.74
N ILE A 40 16.85 8.38 -9.92
CA ILE A 40 16.88 7.42 -11.00
C ILE A 40 18.20 6.68 -10.93
N TYR A 41 18.19 5.48 -10.37
CA TYR A 41 19.36 4.63 -10.27
C TYR A 41 19.11 3.29 -10.97
N TYR A 42 20.20 2.61 -11.32
CA TYR A 42 20.18 1.35 -12.05
C TYR A 42 20.97 0.33 -11.24
N ASP A 43 20.38 -0.84 -11.00
CA ASP A 43 21.11 -1.98 -10.44
C ASP A 43 20.92 -3.21 -11.35
N SER A 44 21.42 -4.38 -10.92
CA SER A 44 21.32 -5.65 -11.63
C SER A 44 19.88 -6.14 -11.91
N SER A 45 18.87 -5.46 -11.35
CA SER A 45 17.44 -5.69 -11.55
C SER A 45 16.74 -4.60 -12.38
N GLY A 46 17.49 -3.67 -12.97
CA GLY A 46 16.99 -2.67 -13.93
C GLY A 46 16.96 -1.23 -13.41
N LYS A 47 16.21 -0.37 -14.10
CA LYS A 47 15.95 1.02 -13.69
C LYS A 47 15.01 1.03 -12.50
N HIS A 48 15.43 1.65 -11.40
CA HIS A 48 14.59 1.92 -10.25
C HIS A 48 14.31 3.40 -10.15
N ASP A 49 13.05 3.73 -9.94
CA ASP A 49 12.56 5.06 -9.59
C ASP A 49 11.82 5.02 -8.25
N SER A 50 12.12 3.99 -7.45
CA SER A 50 11.48 3.74 -6.17
C SER A 50 12.01 4.65 -5.07
N ILE A 51 13.11 5.39 -5.27
CA ILE A 51 13.63 6.31 -4.26
C ILE A 51 13.14 7.73 -4.54
N THR A 52 12.48 8.32 -3.57
CA THR A 52 12.08 9.73 -3.59
C THR A 52 12.89 10.52 -2.56
N ILE A 53 13.27 11.74 -2.91
CA ILE A 53 14.15 12.64 -2.17
C ILE A 53 13.42 13.96 -1.95
N HIS A 54 13.45 14.43 -0.70
CA HIS A 54 12.92 15.71 -0.29
C HIS A 54 13.86 16.36 0.73
N GLY A 55 14.56 17.42 0.30
CA GLY A 55 15.60 18.07 1.10
C GLY A 55 16.67 17.08 1.54
N SER A 56 16.90 16.96 2.85
CA SER A 56 17.91 16.06 3.42
C SER A 56 17.42 14.62 3.67
N THR A 57 16.22 14.28 3.18
CA THR A 57 15.58 12.98 3.46
C THR A 57 15.24 12.22 2.20
N TRP A 58 15.15 10.89 2.33
CA TRP A 58 14.81 9.99 1.24
C TRP A 58 13.93 8.83 1.69
N PHE A 59 13.24 8.22 0.74
CA PHE A 59 12.40 7.04 0.95
C PHE A 59 12.42 6.11 -0.27
N ASP A 60 12.73 4.83 -0.06
CA ASP A 60 12.63 3.75 -1.05
C ASP A 60 11.30 3.01 -0.94
N HIS A 61 10.44 3.22 -1.92
CA HIS A 61 9.12 2.62 -2.07
C HIS A 61 9.16 1.10 -2.34
N LYS A 62 10.28 0.55 -2.84
CA LYS A 62 10.42 -0.89 -3.10
C LYS A 62 10.69 -1.66 -1.80
N ASN A 63 11.67 -1.20 -1.04
CA ASN A 63 12.10 -1.85 0.20
C ASN A 63 11.42 -1.30 1.45
N GLN A 64 10.62 -0.23 1.32
CA GLN A 64 9.91 0.44 2.42
C GLN A 64 10.86 0.95 3.53
N VAL A 65 12.02 1.48 3.11
CA VAL A 65 13.06 2.04 3.99
C VAL A 65 13.29 3.50 3.62
N GLY A 66 13.57 4.34 4.62
CA GLY A 66 13.99 5.72 4.41
C GLY A 66 14.87 6.22 5.54
N GLY A 67 15.34 7.45 5.41
CA GLY A 67 16.24 8.08 6.38
C GLY A 67 16.66 9.50 6.02
N GLY A 68 17.54 10.06 6.83
CA GLY A 68 18.28 11.28 6.51
C GLY A 68 19.52 10.99 5.68
N ALA A 69 20.28 12.04 5.37
CA ALA A 69 21.45 11.97 4.51
C ALA A 69 22.51 10.97 4.97
N ILE A 70 22.81 10.84 6.26
CA ILE A 70 23.79 9.86 6.74
C ILE A 70 23.36 8.45 6.36
N LYS A 71 22.10 8.11 6.65
CA LYS A 71 21.58 6.76 6.36
C LYS A 71 21.52 6.50 4.86
N PHE A 72 21.28 7.52 4.04
CA PHE A 72 21.35 7.41 2.59
C PHE A 72 22.73 6.92 2.14
N MET A 73 23.80 7.54 2.65
CA MET A 73 25.17 7.17 2.32
C MET A 73 25.52 5.75 2.78
N GLN A 74 24.97 5.31 3.92
CA GLN A 74 25.18 3.96 4.42
C GLN A 74 24.49 2.90 3.54
N GLU A 75 23.28 3.19 3.06
CA GLU A 75 22.45 2.21 2.33
C GLU A 75 22.79 2.13 0.83
N PHE A 76 23.18 3.24 0.20
CA PHE A 76 23.39 3.28 -1.26
C PHE A 76 24.85 3.46 -1.70
N TYR A 77 25.73 3.90 -0.80
CA TYR A 77 27.16 4.05 -1.08
C TYR A 77 28.03 3.13 -0.22
N ASP A 78 27.42 2.18 0.51
CA ASP A 78 28.09 1.22 1.40
C ASP A 78 29.08 1.88 2.38
N MET A 79 28.80 3.12 2.81
CA MET A 79 29.65 3.85 3.74
C MET A 79 29.35 3.45 5.18
N ASP A 80 30.38 3.30 6.01
CA ASP A 80 30.16 3.25 7.46
C ASP A 80 29.72 4.63 7.99
N PHE A 81 29.18 4.65 9.22
CA PHE A 81 28.65 5.87 9.83
C PHE A 81 29.69 7.02 9.88
N GLN A 82 30.95 6.72 10.20
CA GLN A 82 31.97 7.75 10.35
C GLN A 82 32.38 8.33 9.00
N THR A 83 32.48 7.46 7.99
CA THR A 83 32.74 7.83 6.59
C THR A 83 31.61 8.68 6.03
N ALA A 84 30.34 8.30 6.25
CA ALA A 84 29.18 9.05 5.81
C ALA A 84 29.12 10.46 6.42
N VAL A 85 29.38 10.59 7.72
CA VAL A 85 29.39 11.90 8.42
C VAL A 85 30.52 12.79 7.88
N GLN A 86 31.72 12.26 7.67
CA GLN A 86 32.84 13.04 7.14
C GLN A 86 32.61 13.52 5.70
N GLU A 87 32.02 12.68 4.86
CA GLU A 87 31.71 13.02 3.47
C GLU A 87 30.63 14.11 3.40
N LEU A 88 29.54 13.97 4.18
CA LEU A 88 28.44 14.95 4.21
C LEU A 88 28.88 16.30 4.80
N LEU A 89 29.86 16.31 5.71
CA LEU A 89 30.45 17.53 6.25
C LEU A 89 31.56 18.13 5.38
N GLY A 90 31.85 17.53 4.21
CA GLY A 90 32.91 18.00 3.31
C GLY A 90 34.33 17.88 3.88
N GLN A 91 34.53 17.04 4.91
CA GLN A 91 35.81 16.87 5.62
C GLN A 91 36.76 15.90 4.90
N ARG A 92 36.24 15.12 3.96
CA ARG A 92 37.04 14.34 2.99
C ARG A 92 36.62 14.73 1.58
N VAL A 93 37.58 15.13 0.77
CA VAL A 93 37.43 15.11 -0.69
C VAL A 93 37.92 13.74 -1.12
N THR A 94 37.03 12.75 -1.16
CA THR A 94 37.37 11.53 -1.90
C THR A 94 37.53 11.93 -3.36
N PRO A 95 38.67 11.62 -4.03
CA PRO A 95 38.76 11.84 -5.47
C PRO A 95 37.65 11.03 -6.08
N LEU A 96 36.68 11.68 -6.76
CA LEU A 96 35.49 11.12 -7.43
C LEU A 96 35.59 9.61 -7.48
N SER A 97 35.20 8.94 -6.38
CA SER A 97 35.47 7.52 -6.28
C SER A 97 34.50 6.90 -7.24
N HIS A 98 35.01 6.58 -8.42
CA HIS A 98 34.53 5.51 -9.25
C HIS A 98 34.65 4.24 -8.41
N SER A 99 33.83 4.10 -7.36
CA SER A 99 33.05 2.88 -7.27
C SER A 99 32.49 2.78 -8.68
N PRO A 100 32.94 1.81 -9.51
CA PRO A 100 32.38 1.71 -10.84
C PRO A 100 30.87 1.81 -10.61
N PRO A 101 30.13 2.74 -11.26
CA PRO A 101 28.69 2.56 -11.29
C PRO A 101 28.55 1.08 -11.63
N LYS A 102 27.89 0.26 -10.78
CA LYS A 102 27.56 -1.14 -11.15
C LYS A 102 27.24 -1.04 -12.62
N ALA A 103 28.10 -1.61 -13.47
CA ALA A 103 28.44 -1.03 -14.77
C ALA A 103 27.26 -0.23 -15.33
N ILE A 104 27.50 0.98 -15.84
CA ILE A 104 26.65 1.51 -16.91
C ILE A 104 26.81 0.55 -18.12
N ALA A 105 26.43 -0.71 -17.97
CA ALA A 105 25.49 -1.30 -18.87
C ALA A 105 24.36 -0.27 -18.92
N LYS A 106 24.37 0.54 -19.98
CA LYS A 106 23.17 0.61 -20.79
C LYS A 106 22.72 -0.85 -20.97
N GLU A 107 21.99 -1.40 -20.00
CA GLU A 107 21.13 -2.52 -20.31
C GLU A 107 20.13 -1.88 -21.27
N GLU A 108 20.39 -2.10 -22.56
CA GLU A 108 19.33 -2.17 -23.55
C GLU A 108 18.13 -2.79 -22.85
N LYS A 109 16.97 -2.12 -22.88
CA LYS A 109 15.72 -2.69 -22.37
C LYS A 109 15.71 -4.16 -22.77
N LYS A 110 15.87 -5.06 -21.79
CA LYS A 110 16.00 -6.48 -22.09
C LYS A 110 14.78 -6.86 -22.91
N GLU A 111 15.06 -7.36 -24.10
CA GLU A 111 14.03 -7.69 -25.05
C GLU A 111 13.09 -8.72 -24.41
N PHE A 112 11.80 -8.39 -24.34
CA PHE A 112 10.82 -9.32 -23.82
C PHE A 112 10.79 -10.58 -24.67
N LYS A 113 10.97 -11.74 -24.04
CA LYS A 113 10.87 -13.04 -24.68
C LYS A 113 9.96 -13.95 -23.88
N LEU A 114 9.04 -14.60 -24.59
CA LEU A 114 8.22 -15.64 -24.00
C LEU A 114 9.08 -16.85 -23.61
N PRO A 115 8.81 -17.49 -22.46
CA PRO A 115 9.34 -18.81 -22.16
C PRO A 115 9.04 -19.82 -23.27
N GLU A 116 9.96 -20.73 -23.56
CA GLU A 116 9.75 -21.78 -24.56
C GLU A 116 8.56 -22.66 -24.16
N VAL A 117 7.68 -22.92 -25.13
CA VAL A 117 6.45 -23.70 -24.93
C VAL A 117 6.80 -25.18 -24.83
N ASN A 118 6.25 -25.87 -23.83
CA ASN A 118 6.36 -27.33 -23.73
C ASN A 118 5.51 -28.02 -24.82
N ALA A 119 5.88 -29.24 -25.22
CA ALA A 119 5.16 -30.00 -26.24
C ALA A 119 3.71 -30.36 -25.85
N ASN A 120 3.40 -30.36 -24.56
CA ASN A 120 2.05 -30.56 -24.03
C ASN A 120 1.86 -29.74 -22.74
N MET A 121 0.61 -29.68 -22.26
CA MET A 121 0.24 -28.93 -21.05
C MET A 121 -0.22 -29.85 -19.90
N HIS A 122 0.19 -31.12 -19.89
CA HIS A 122 -0.38 -32.10 -18.96
C HIS A 122 -0.23 -31.71 -17.49
N ARG A 123 0.91 -31.13 -17.10
CA ARG A 123 1.17 -30.76 -15.70
C ARG A 123 0.40 -29.51 -15.32
N VAL A 124 0.31 -28.53 -16.22
CA VAL A 124 -0.51 -27.34 -16.03
C VAL A 124 -2.00 -27.69 -15.94
N TYR A 125 -2.52 -28.56 -16.81
CA TYR A 125 -3.90 -29.04 -16.71
C TYR A 125 -4.17 -29.78 -15.41
N ALA A 126 -3.29 -30.72 -15.04
CA ALA A 126 -3.42 -31.45 -13.78
C ALA A 126 -3.40 -30.50 -12.58
N TYR A 127 -2.50 -29.52 -12.55
CA TYR A 127 -2.43 -28.51 -11.50
C TYR A 127 -3.71 -27.67 -11.42
N LEU A 128 -4.11 -27.04 -12.52
CA LEU A 128 -5.26 -26.12 -12.55
C LEU A 128 -6.59 -26.84 -12.27
N ILE A 129 -6.75 -28.08 -12.72
CA ILE A 129 -7.97 -28.87 -12.47
C ILE A 129 -7.95 -29.47 -11.06
N LYS A 130 -6.89 -30.19 -10.69
CA LYS A 130 -6.90 -31.02 -9.47
C LYS A 130 -6.60 -30.23 -8.20
N GLN A 131 -5.83 -29.15 -8.29
CA GLN A 131 -5.44 -28.36 -7.12
C GLN A 131 -6.14 -27.02 -7.06
N ARG A 132 -6.43 -26.42 -8.23
CA ARG A 132 -7.10 -25.13 -8.33
C ARG A 132 -8.58 -25.24 -8.67
N PHE A 133 -9.08 -26.44 -8.99
CA PHE A 133 -10.49 -26.72 -9.28
C PHE A 133 -11.09 -25.90 -10.43
N ILE A 134 -10.24 -25.32 -11.30
CA ILE A 134 -10.69 -24.52 -12.43
C ILE A 134 -11.29 -25.43 -13.49
N ALA A 135 -12.42 -25.01 -14.06
CA ALA A 135 -13.13 -25.80 -15.06
C ALA A 135 -12.26 -26.04 -16.31
N PRO A 136 -12.24 -27.27 -16.86
CA PRO A 136 -11.40 -27.61 -18.02
C PRO A 136 -11.65 -26.77 -19.27
N ASP A 137 -12.89 -26.36 -19.51
CA ASP A 137 -13.30 -25.53 -20.64
C ASP A 137 -12.73 -24.10 -20.54
N ILE A 138 -12.68 -23.52 -19.34
CA ILE A 138 -12.02 -22.24 -19.09
C ILE A 138 -10.51 -22.34 -19.36
N ILE A 139 -9.85 -23.41 -18.90
CA ILE A 139 -8.43 -23.65 -19.18
C ILE A 139 -8.19 -23.81 -20.68
N SER A 140 -9.01 -24.63 -21.35
CA SER A 140 -8.94 -24.87 -22.79
C SER A 140 -9.16 -23.61 -23.62
N TYR A 141 -10.02 -22.70 -23.16
CA TYR A 141 -10.24 -21.42 -23.83
C TYR A 141 -8.94 -20.59 -23.93
N PHE A 142 -8.28 -20.34 -22.81
CA PHE A 142 -7.02 -19.56 -22.78
C PHE A 142 -5.85 -20.31 -23.42
N ALA A 143 -5.83 -21.65 -23.32
CA ALA A 143 -4.82 -22.46 -23.99
C ALA A 143 -4.91 -22.35 -25.52
N LYS A 144 -6.12 -22.39 -26.09
CA LYS A 144 -6.34 -22.24 -27.54
C LYS A 144 -5.97 -20.84 -28.06
N GLN A 145 -6.02 -19.83 -27.20
CA GLN A 145 -5.59 -18.47 -27.51
C GLN A 145 -4.08 -18.26 -27.35
N HIS A 146 -3.34 -19.29 -26.92
CA HIS A 146 -1.91 -19.20 -26.57
C HIS A 146 -1.61 -18.16 -25.48
N THR A 147 -2.61 -17.77 -24.69
CA THR A 147 -2.45 -16.87 -23.54
C THR A 147 -2.23 -17.62 -22.23
N LEU A 148 -2.41 -18.93 -22.23
CA LEU A 148 -2.02 -19.86 -21.17
C LEU A 148 -1.28 -21.06 -21.77
N TYR A 149 -0.08 -21.35 -21.29
CA TYR A 149 0.65 -22.55 -21.71
C TYR A 149 1.57 -23.08 -20.61
N GLU A 150 2.18 -24.25 -20.85
CA GLU A 150 3.18 -24.85 -19.96
C GLU A 150 4.58 -24.53 -20.49
N ASP A 151 5.46 -23.96 -19.65
CA ASP A 151 6.85 -23.75 -20.07
C ASP A 151 7.65 -25.06 -20.10
N LYS A 152 8.57 -25.17 -21.05
CA LYS A 152 9.33 -26.40 -21.31
C LYS A 152 10.33 -26.77 -20.23
N GLU A 153 10.98 -25.79 -19.60
CA GLU A 153 12.13 -26.02 -18.73
C GLU A 153 11.71 -26.43 -17.31
N HIS A 154 10.64 -25.82 -16.79
CA HIS A 154 10.22 -25.94 -15.40
C HIS A 154 8.76 -26.35 -15.25
N HIS A 155 8.02 -26.48 -16.36
CA HIS A 155 6.61 -26.85 -16.36
C HIS A 155 5.72 -25.92 -15.52
N ASN A 156 6.06 -24.63 -15.44
CA ASN A 156 5.18 -23.64 -14.82
C ASN A 156 4.00 -23.35 -15.76
N ALA A 157 2.88 -22.92 -15.18
CA ALA A 157 1.83 -22.27 -15.93
C ALA A 157 2.29 -20.85 -16.30
N VAL A 158 2.34 -20.56 -17.60
CA VAL A 158 2.66 -19.24 -18.14
C VAL A 158 1.37 -18.56 -18.56
N PHE A 159 1.10 -17.39 -17.98
CA PHE A 159 -0.01 -16.52 -18.33
C PHE A 159 0.52 -15.31 -19.08
N VAL A 160 0.00 -15.05 -20.27
CA VAL A 160 0.51 -14.04 -21.21
C VAL A 160 -0.42 -12.84 -21.31
N GLY A 161 0.15 -11.64 -21.19
CA GLY A 161 -0.50 -10.39 -21.57
C GLY A 161 -0.15 -10.03 -23.02
N VAL A 162 -1.16 -9.77 -23.83
CA VAL A 162 -1.03 -9.38 -25.24
C VAL A 162 -1.49 -7.93 -25.44
N ASP A 163 -0.96 -7.27 -26.47
CA ASP A 163 -1.46 -5.98 -26.94
C ASP A 163 -2.67 -6.13 -27.87
N GLU A 164 -3.17 -5.01 -28.38
CA GLU A 164 -4.37 -4.93 -29.22
C GLU A 164 -4.21 -5.67 -30.55
N ASN A 165 -2.97 -5.92 -30.99
CA ASN A 165 -2.65 -6.66 -32.20
C ASN A 165 -2.42 -8.15 -31.93
N GLY A 166 -2.64 -8.60 -30.68
CA GLY A 166 -2.39 -9.97 -30.25
C GLY A 166 -0.91 -10.29 -30.03
N VAL A 167 -0.02 -9.28 -29.99
CA VAL A 167 1.41 -9.49 -29.77
C VAL A 167 1.68 -9.65 -28.27
N PRO A 168 2.37 -10.73 -27.84
CA PRO A 168 2.80 -10.88 -26.46
C PRO A 168 3.69 -9.73 -26.00
N ARG A 169 3.32 -9.10 -24.89
CA ARG A 169 4.09 -8.00 -24.26
C ARG A 169 4.49 -8.29 -22.82
N GLN A 170 3.83 -9.25 -22.19
CA GLN A 170 4.07 -9.63 -20.81
C GLN A 170 3.84 -11.13 -20.63
N ALA A 171 4.59 -11.74 -19.70
CA ALA A 171 4.28 -13.08 -19.23
C ALA A 171 4.54 -13.20 -17.74
N SER A 172 3.75 -14.01 -17.06
CA SER A 172 3.97 -14.41 -15.67
C SER A 172 3.97 -15.92 -15.53
N LYS A 173 4.92 -16.45 -14.75
CA LYS A 173 5.08 -17.88 -14.48
C LYS A 173 4.55 -18.20 -13.09
N ARG A 174 3.80 -19.28 -12.98
CA ARG A 174 3.31 -19.85 -11.72
C ARG A 174 3.71 -21.31 -11.61
N SER A 175 4.43 -21.67 -10.55
CA SER A 175 4.84 -23.06 -10.35
C SER A 175 3.65 -23.99 -10.18
N THR A 176 3.74 -25.14 -10.85
CA THR A 176 2.82 -26.27 -10.77
C THR A 176 3.27 -27.31 -9.73
N SER A 177 4.43 -27.09 -9.09
CA SER A 177 4.96 -27.99 -8.06
C SER A 177 4.06 -28.00 -6.83
N THR A 178 3.81 -29.19 -6.30
CA THR A 178 3.12 -29.44 -5.02
C THR A 178 4.06 -29.39 -3.83
N PHE A 179 5.37 -29.43 -4.06
CA PHE A 179 6.40 -29.47 -3.02
C PHE A 179 7.24 -28.20 -3.07
N GLY A 180 7.43 -27.56 -1.91
CA GLY A 180 8.14 -26.28 -1.76
C GLY A 180 7.23 -25.05 -1.80
N ASN A 181 7.84 -23.87 -1.70
CA ASN A 181 7.09 -22.60 -1.72
C ASN A 181 6.51 -22.31 -3.11
N ALA A 182 5.27 -21.82 -3.15
CA ALA A 182 4.60 -21.44 -4.38
C ALA A 182 5.35 -20.27 -5.07
N PHE A 183 6.01 -20.56 -6.18
CA PHE A 183 6.73 -19.57 -6.97
C PHE A 183 5.81 -18.83 -7.95
N ARG A 184 5.87 -17.49 -7.96
CA ARG A 184 5.26 -16.60 -8.96
C ARG A 184 6.29 -15.56 -9.38
N ILE A 185 6.49 -15.37 -10.68
CA ILE A 185 7.39 -14.33 -11.21
C ILE A 185 6.84 -13.75 -12.51
N THR A 186 7.07 -12.46 -12.73
CA THR A 186 6.87 -11.83 -14.05
C THR A 186 8.15 -11.97 -14.87
N CYS A 187 8.03 -12.41 -16.11
CA CYS A 187 9.17 -12.58 -17.02
C CYS A 187 9.89 -11.25 -17.26
N GLU A 188 11.21 -11.31 -17.35
CA GLU A 188 12.05 -10.14 -17.60
C GLU A 188 11.71 -9.46 -18.94
N GLY A 189 11.83 -8.14 -19.00
CA GLY A 189 11.47 -7.35 -20.17
C GLY A 189 9.95 -7.12 -20.37
N SER A 190 9.10 -7.74 -19.55
CA SER A 190 7.64 -7.58 -19.63
C SER A 190 7.18 -6.11 -19.52
N ASP A 191 6.25 -5.70 -20.38
CA ASP A 191 5.55 -4.43 -20.27
C ASP A 191 4.31 -4.59 -19.37
N THR A 192 4.36 -3.99 -18.18
CA THR A 192 3.32 -4.09 -17.14
C THR A 192 1.99 -3.41 -17.53
N LYS A 193 1.94 -2.70 -18.67
CA LYS A 193 0.68 -2.19 -19.24
C LYS A 193 -0.19 -3.29 -19.81
N TYR A 194 0.41 -4.40 -20.22
CA TYR A 194 -0.30 -5.54 -20.80
C TYR A 194 -0.28 -6.67 -19.80
N SER A 195 -1.45 -7.24 -19.54
CA SER A 195 -1.63 -8.28 -18.53
C SER A 195 -2.57 -9.34 -19.04
N PHE A 196 -2.54 -10.52 -18.42
CA PHE A 196 -3.43 -11.61 -18.77
C PHE A 196 -4.89 -11.15 -18.66
N SER A 197 -5.62 -11.27 -19.76
CA SER A 197 -6.92 -10.63 -19.91
C SER A 197 -7.80 -11.36 -20.93
N HIS A 198 -9.10 -11.08 -20.86
CA HIS A 198 -10.10 -11.43 -21.87
C HIS A 198 -10.98 -10.21 -22.10
N PHE A 199 -11.28 -9.89 -23.36
CA PHE A 199 -12.13 -8.76 -23.71
C PHE A 199 -13.40 -9.22 -24.40
N GLY A 200 -14.53 -8.95 -23.74
CA GLY A 200 -15.87 -9.18 -24.27
C GLY A 200 -16.47 -7.91 -24.89
N LYS A 201 -17.74 -8.00 -25.30
CA LYS A 201 -18.46 -6.90 -25.96
C LYS A 201 -19.21 -5.97 -25.01
N SER A 202 -19.47 -6.41 -23.77
CA SER A 202 -20.19 -5.61 -22.79
C SER A 202 -19.35 -4.43 -22.28
N SER A 203 -19.97 -3.52 -21.54
CA SER A 203 -19.33 -2.35 -20.95
C SER A 203 -18.64 -2.60 -19.61
N ARG A 204 -18.57 -3.86 -19.16
CA ARG A 204 -18.11 -4.23 -17.82
C ARG A 204 -16.71 -4.83 -17.83
N LEU A 205 -15.85 -4.31 -16.95
CA LEU A 205 -14.50 -4.81 -16.68
C LEU A 205 -14.40 -5.35 -15.25
N TYR A 206 -14.02 -6.60 -15.10
CA TYR A 206 -13.67 -7.21 -13.82
C TYR A 206 -12.14 -7.22 -13.63
N VAL A 207 -11.65 -6.78 -12.48
CA VAL A 207 -10.22 -6.58 -12.21
C VAL A 207 -9.77 -7.48 -11.07
N PHE A 208 -8.81 -8.38 -11.32
CA PHE A 208 -8.29 -9.37 -10.37
C PHE A 208 -6.82 -9.13 -10.06
N GLU A 209 -6.36 -9.64 -8.91
CA GLU A 209 -4.95 -9.59 -8.56
C GLU A 209 -4.10 -10.59 -9.36
N ALA A 210 -4.62 -11.80 -9.59
CA ALA A 210 -3.89 -12.85 -10.29
C ALA A 210 -4.75 -13.64 -11.32
N PRO A 211 -4.11 -14.26 -12.32
CA PRO A 211 -4.79 -15.07 -13.34
C PRO A 211 -5.62 -16.23 -12.78
N ILE A 212 -5.12 -16.90 -11.74
CA ILE A 212 -5.83 -18.02 -11.10
C ILE A 212 -7.13 -17.55 -10.46
N ASP A 213 -7.16 -16.37 -9.84
CA ASP A 213 -8.37 -15.80 -9.24
C ASP A 213 -9.39 -15.43 -10.30
N MET A 214 -8.94 -14.83 -11.40
CA MET A 214 -9.77 -14.55 -12.57
C MET A 214 -10.40 -15.84 -13.11
N MET A 215 -9.61 -16.89 -13.37
CA MET A 215 -10.11 -18.16 -13.89
C MET A 215 -11.00 -18.91 -12.88
N SER A 216 -10.74 -18.74 -11.58
CA SER A 216 -11.61 -19.28 -10.52
C SER A 216 -12.97 -18.58 -10.52
N PHE A 217 -12.97 -17.26 -10.67
CA PHE A 217 -14.21 -16.48 -10.82
C PHE A 217 -15.02 -16.92 -12.05
N LEU A 218 -14.37 -17.13 -13.20
CA LEU A 218 -15.04 -17.63 -14.40
C LEU A 218 -15.66 -19.02 -14.19
N THR A 219 -14.98 -19.88 -13.42
CA THR A 219 -15.51 -21.20 -13.05
C THR A 219 -16.73 -21.10 -12.12
N LEU A 220 -16.70 -20.16 -11.17
CA LEU A 220 -17.80 -19.90 -10.23
C LEU A 220 -19.02 -19.27 -10.91
N TYR A 221 -18.80 -18.44 -11.94
CA TYR A 221 -19.83 -17.67 -12.63
C TYR A 221 -19.75 -17.88 -14.17
N PRO A 222 -20.08 -19.09 -14.66
CA PRO A 222 -19.82 -19.47 -16.05
C PRO A 222 -20.82 -18.86 -17.06
N LYS A 223 -21.95 -18.34 -16.59
CA LYS A 223 -23.01 -17.85 -17.49
C LYS A 223 -22.53 -16.61 -18.25
N ASP A 224 -22.53 -16.72 -19.59
CA ASP A 224 -22.22 -15.64 -20.53
C ASP A 224 -20.91 -14.89 -20.25
N TRP A 225 -19.95 -15.53 -19.57
CA TRP A 225 -18.76 -14.86 -19.07
C TRP A 225 -17.96 -14.20 -20.21
N GLN A 226 -17.89 -14.84 -21.38
CA GLN A 226 -17.16 -14.30 -22.54
C GLN A 226 -17.71 -12.95 -23.05
N GLN A 227 -18.93 -12.56 -22.67
CA GLN A 227 -19.49 -11.24 -23.01
C GLN A 227 -18.86 -10.10 -22.19
N HIS A 228 -18.27 -10.40 -21.04
CA HIS A 228 -17.62 -9.43 -20.17
C HIS A 228 -16.11 -9.37 -20.40
N SER A 229 -15.49 -8.33 -19.87
CA SER A 229 -14.04 -8.15 -19.92
C SER A 229 -13.42 -8.40 -18.55
N TYR A 230 -12.24 -9.00 -18.53
CA TYR A 230 -11.52 -9.41 -17.33
C TYR A 230 -10.04 -9.11 -17.49
N ILE A 231 -9.40 -8.65 -16.42
CA ILE A 231 -7.95 -8.44 -16.38
C ILE A 231 -7.38 -8.91 -15.05
N ALA A 232 -6.24 -9.59 -15.10
CA ALA A 232 -5.46 -9.98 -13.93
C ALA A 232 -4.17 -9.16 -13.87
N MET A 233 -4.06 -8.22 -12.93
CA MET A 233 -3.00 -7.21 -12.86
C MET A 233 -1.60 -7.79 -12.52
N ASN A 234 -1.50 -9.09 -12.18
CA ASN A 234 -0.27 -9.76 -11.75
C ASN A 234 0.39 -9.08 -10.53
N GLY A 235 -0.46 -8.70 -9.56
CA GLY A 235 -0.14 -7.78 -8.46
C GLY A 235 -0.98 -6.51 -8.56
N VAL A 236 -1.07 -5.70 -7.51
CA VAL A 236 -2.00 -4.57 -7.50
C VAL A 236 -1.41 -3.32 -8.20
N TYR A 237 -1.37 -3.33 -9.53
CA TYR A 237 -0.86 -2.20 -10.32
C TYR A 237 -1.94 -1.58 -11.22
N GLU A 238 -2.09 -0.26 -11.15
CA GLU A 238 -3.10 0.51 -11.89
C GLU A 238 -2.82 0.61 -13.40
N ASN A 239 -1.56 0.52 -13.82
CA ASN A 239 -1.14 0.81 -15.20
C ASN A 239 -1.82 -0.10 -16.23
N ALA A 240 -1.97 -1.39 -15.91
CA ALA A 240 -2.64 -2.35 -16.78
C ALA A 240 -4.12 -2.01 -16.95
N VAL A 241 -4.78 -1.61 -15.86
CA VAL A 241 -6.20 -1.22 -15.84
C VAL A 241 -6.41 0.07 -16.62
N LEU A 242 -5.59 1.10 -16.38
CA LEU A 242 -5.70 2.38 -17.09
C LEU A 242 -5.40 2.24 -18.59
N THR A 243 -4.42 1.42 -18.96
CA THR A 243 -4.13 1.14 -20.38
C THR A 243 -5.31 0.44 -21.04
N THR A 244 -5.85 -0.58 -20.38
CA THR A 244 -7.04 -1.31 -20.83
C THR A 244 -8.22 -0.37 -21.08
N LEU A 245 -8.52 0.51 -20.13
CA LEU A 245 -9.64 1.44 -20.23
C LEU A 245 -9.45 2.47 -21.36
N LYS A 246 -8.21 2.94 -21.57
CA LYS A 246 -7.89 3.84 -22.70
C LYS A 246 -8.09 3.17 -24.05
N ASN A 247 -7.76 1.88 -24.15
CA ASN A 247 -7.82 1.13 -25.41
C ASN A 247 -9.23 0.55 -25.67
N HIS A 248 -10.08 0.47 -24.65
CA HIS A 248 -11.45 -0.05 -24.73
C HIS A 248 -12.46 0.96 -24.20
N SER A 249 -12.82 1.93 -25.03
CA SER A 249 -13.74 3.03 -24.69
C SER A 249 -15.17 2.58 -24.37
N ASN A 250 -15.56 1.34 -24.71
CA ASN A 250 -16.83 0.76 -24.31
C ASN A 250 -16.90 0.42 -22.81
N LEU A 251 -15.76 0.28 -22.13
CA LEU A 251 -15.70 -0.09 -20.71
C LEU A 251 -16.02 1.11 -19.82
N THR A 252 -17.13 1.02 -19.11
CA THR A 252 -17.65 2.11 -18.27
C THR A 252 -18.04 1.65 -16.86
N GLU A 253 -18.21 0.35 -16.64
CA GLU A 253 -18.45 -0.24 -15.31
C GLU A 253 -17.23 -1.07 -14.89
N ILE A 254 -16.53 -0.63 -13.85
CA ILE A 254 -15.36 -1.34 -13.31
C ILE A 254 -15.76 -2.05 -12.03
N VAL A 255 -15.47 -3.35 -11.94
CA VAL A 255 -15.70 -4.18 -10.75
C VAL A 255 -14.35 -4.69 -10.25
N LEU A 256 -13.93 -4.19 -9.09
CA LEU A 256 -12.71 -4.64 -8.42
C LEU A 256 -12.98 -5.95 -7.67
N CYS A 257 -12.28 -6.99 -8.09
CA CYS A 257 -12.37 -8.37 -7.62
C CYS A 257 -11.04 -8.84 -7.01
N VAL A 258 -10.30 -7.94 -6.36
CA VAL A 258 -9.04 -8.25 -5.68
C VAL A 258 -9.26 -9.03 -4.38
N ASP A 259 -8.17 -9.57 -3.83
CA ASP A 259 -8.13 -10.39 -2.64
C ASP A 259 -8.81 -9.71 -1.44
N ASN A 260 -9.34 -10.54 -0.53
CA ASN A 260 -9.94 -10.09 0.73
C ASN A 260 -8.92 -10.22 1.86
N ASP A 261 -7.77 -9.59 1.67
CA ASP A 261 -6.71 -9.40 2.66
C ASP A 261 -6.31 -7.93 2.79
N GLU A 262 -5.34 -7.62 3.66
CA GLU A 262 -4.90 -6.24 3.92
C GLU A 262 -4.49 -5.51 2.63
N GLY A 263 -3.69 -6.17 1.78
CA GLY A 263 -3.24 -5.59 0.51
C GLY A 263 -4.38 -5.37 -0.47
N GLY A 264 -5.28 -6.34 -0.61
CA GLY A 264 -6.46 -6.21 -1.47
C GLY A 264 -7.47 -5.17 -0.97
N ILE A 265 -7.62 -4.99 0.35
CA ILE A 265 -8.48 -3.95 0.93
C ILE A 265 -7.93 -2.55 0.62
N GLU A 266 -6.62 -2.35 0.79
CA GLU A 266 -5.94 -1.10 0.43
C GLU A 266 -6.01 -0.81 -1.07
N ALA A 267 -5.81 -1.85 -1.88
CA ALA A 267 -5.89 -1.80 -3.33
C ALA A 267 -7.21 -1.23 -3.82
N VAL A 268 -8.33 -1.67 -3.25
CA VAL A 268 -9.67 -1.21 -3.64
C VAL A 268 -9.81 0.29 -3.47
N ASP A 269 -9.43 0.81 -2.31
CA ASP A 269 -9.60 2.23 -2.00
C ASP A 269 -8.67 3.07 -2.91
N ARG A 270 -7.42 2.65 -3.08
CA ARG A 270 -6.44 3.31 -3.95
C ARG A 270 -6.86 3.30 -5.43
N LEU A 271 -7.24 2.14 -5.96
CA LEU A 271 -7.67 2.02 -7.37
C LEU A 271 -8.94 2.82 -7.63
N ARG A 272 -9.89 2.83 -6.69
CA ARG A 272 -11.09 3.66 -6.81
C ARG A 272 -10.74 5.13 -6.97
N ASP A 273 -9.82 5.65 -6.16
CA ASP A 273 -9.40 7.06 -6.26
C ASP A 273 -8.70 7.36 -7.59
N ILE A 274 -7.74 6.52 -8.01
CA ILE A 274 -7.03 6.68 -9.28
C ILE A 274 -8.01 6.64 -10.46
N LEU A 275 -8.95 5.70 -10.47
CA LEU A 275 -9.94 5.56 -11.53
C LEU A 275 -10.88 6.76 -11.58
N ASN A 276 -11.36 7.24 -10.42
CA ASN A 276 -12.18 8.44 -10.33
C ASN A 276 -11.45 9.68 -10.89
N GLU A 277 -10.18 9.87 -10.51
CA GLU A 277 -9.33 10.97 -11.00
C GLU A 277 -9.09 10.89 -12.52
N ASN A 278 -9.12 9.69 -13.10
CA ASN A 278 -8.96 9.45 -14.53
C ASN A 278 -10.31 9.42 -15.29
N GLY A 279 -11.41 9.85 -14.68
CA GLY A 279 -12.71 9.97 -15.35
C GLY A 279 -13.55 8.70 -15.38
N TYR A 280 -13.24 7.71 -14.54
CA TYR A 280 -13.98 6.45 -14.42
C TYR A 280 -14.68 6.33 -13.06
N PRO A 281 -15.81 7.03 -12.83
CA PRO A 281 -16.44 7.12 -11.50
C PRO A 281 -17.24 5.87 -11.09
N ASN A 282 -17.61 5.02 -12.03
CA ASN A 282 -18.46 3.85 -11.77
C ASN A 282 -17.61 2.63 -11.39
N VAL A 283 -17.04 2.68 -10.18
CA VAL A 283 -16.18 1.64 -9.61
C VAL A 283 -16.89 0.92 -8.46
N LYS A 284 -17.11 -0.38 -8.63
CA LYS A 284 -17.72 -1.27 -7.63
C LYS A 284 -16.66 -2.21 -7.05
N ARG A 285 -16.92 -2.73 -5.85
CA ARG A 285 -16.13 -3.83 -5.26
C ARG A 285 -17.00 -5.08 -5.22
N LEU A 286 -16.45 -6.20 -5.63
CA LEU A 286 -17.01 -7.53 -5.37
C LEU A 286 -15.92 -8.36 -4.68
N ALA A 287 -16.07 -8.62 -3.39
CA ALA A 287 -15.07 -9.31 -2.60
C ALA A 287 -15.40 -10.81 -2.43
N PRO A 288 -14.41 -11.72 -2.47
CA PRO A 288 -14.60 -13.10 -2.06
C PRO A 288 -14.88 -13.20 -0.55
N LYS A 289 -15.61 -14.23 -0.12
CA LYS A 289 -15.88 -14.51 1.31
C LYS A 289 -14.61 -14.95 2.05
N PHE A 290 -13.74 -15.65 1.34
CA PHE A 290 -12.45 -16.16 1.82
C PHE A 290 -11.30 -15.27 1.33
N LYS A 291 -10.05 -15.67 1.59
CA LYS A 291 -8.87 -14.88 1.22
C LYS A 291 -8.89 -14.41 -0.25
N ASP A 292 -9.20 -15.30 -1.18
CA ASP A 292 -9.23 -15.00 -2.61
C ASP A 292 -10.33 -15.81 -3.35
N TRP A 293 -10.43 -15.65 -4.67
CA TRP A 293 -11.43 -16.34 -5.48
C TRP A 293 -11.12 -17.83 -5.69
N ASN A 294 -9.84 -18.22 -5.64
CA ASN A 294 -9.49 -19.63 -5.69
C ASN A 294 -9.87 -20.36 -4.40
N GLU A 295 -9.76 -19.71 -3.25
CA GLU A 295 -10.23 -20.22 -1.96
C GLU A 295 -11.76 -20.36 -1.92
N MET A 296 -12.51 -19.46 -2.55
CA MET A 296 -13.96 -19.63 -2.79
C MET A 296 -14.26 -20.92 -3.58
N LEU A 297 -13.51 -21.16 -4.65
CA LEU A 297 -13.71 -22.33 -5.50
C LEU A 297 -13.29 -23.64 -4.80
N LYS A 298 -12.19 -23.62 -4.05
CA LYS A 298 -11.77 -24.73 -3.19
C LYS A 298 -12.84 -25.09 -2.15
N ALA A 299 -13.44 -24.10 -1.50
CA ALA A 299 -14.50 -24.30 -0.52
C ALA A 299 -15.72 -25.03 -1.13
N GLN A 300 -16.14 -24.63 -2.34
CA GLN A 300 -17.23 -25.32 -3.05
C GLN A 300 -16.91 -26.79 -3.40
N ASN A 301 -15.63 -27.14 -3.47
CA ASN A 301 -15.14 -28.48 -3.75
C ASN A 301 -14.68 -29.23 -2.49
N GLY A 302 -15.11 -28.78 -1.30
CA GLY A 302 -14.88 -29.49 -0.03
C GLY A 302 -13.48 -29.34 0.56
N VAL A 303 -12.65 -28.44 0.03
CA VAL A 303 -11.33 -28.12 0.60
C VAL A 303 -11.48 -26.97 1.60
N GLN A 304 -10.85 -27.09 2.77
CA GLN A 304 -10.84 -26.05 3.79
C GLN A 304 -10.17 -24.77 3.23
N PRO A 305 -10.91 -23.66 3.10
CA PRO A 305 -10.38 -22.43 2.50
C PRO A 305 -9.60 -21.61 3.52
N LEU A 306 -8.65 -20.81 3.02
CA LEU A 306 -8.01 -19.78 3.85
C LEU A 306 -9.01 -18.66 4.17
N PRO A 307 -9.17 -18.27 5.45
CA PRO A 307 -10.09 -17.20 5.82
C PRO A 307 -9.63 -15.86 5.24
N ALA A 308 -10.57 -14.92 5.08
CA ALA A 308 -10.24 -13.53 4.78
C ALA A 308 -9.32 -12.95 5.87
N VAL A 309 -8.41 -12.05 5.49
CA VAL A 309 -7.51 -11.39 6.43
C VAL A 309 -8.00 -9.96 6.65
N PRO A 310 -8.59 -9.65 7.81
CA PRO A 310 -9.08 -8.30 8.07
C PRO A 310 -7.94 -7.29 8.15
N HIS A 311 -8.24 -6.05 7.79
CA HIS A 311 -7.29 -4.95 7.90
C HIS A 311 -7.30 -4.40 9.33
N LYS A 312 -6.51 -5.01 10.23
CA LYS A 312 -6.48 -4.69 11.67
C LYS A 312 -6.42 -3.20 11.98
N ARG A 313 -5.54 -2.45 11.31
CA ARG A 313 -5.41 -1.00 11.50
C ARG A 313 -6.66 -0.22 11.10
N LYS A 314 -7.32 -0.61 10.00
CA LYS A 314 -8.57 0.02 9.56
C LYS A 314 -9.68 -0.24 10.57
N GLU A 315 -9.81 -1.48 11.03
CA GLU A 315 -10.80 -1.84 12.06
C GLU A 315 -10.56 -1.07 13.35
N GLU A 316 -9.31 -1.02 13.81
CA GLU A 316 -8.94 -0.30 15.02
C GLU A 316 -9.17 1.21 14.89
N TYR A 317 -8.86 1.81 13.73
CA TYR A 317 -9.15 3.22 13.47
C TYR A 317 -10.66 3.51 13.50
N LEU A 318 -11.48 2.64 12.91
CA LEU A 318 -12.94 2.78 12.94
C LEU A 318 -13.50 2.64 14.36
N ARG A 319 -12.99 1.69 15.14
CA ARG A 319 -13.34 1.50 16.56
C ARG A 319 -13.01 2.73 17.39
N GLN A 320 -11.79 3.27 17.25
CA GLN A 320 -11.36 4.47 17.96
C GLN A 320 -12.24 5.67 17.64
N ILE A 321 -12.69 5.82 16.38
CA ILE A 321 -13.64 6.87 16.02
C ILE A 321 -14.99 6.67 16.71
N GLU A 322 -15.51 5.44 16.77
CA GLU A 322 -16.79 5.12 17.43
C GLU A 322 -16.79 5.48 18.91
N GLU A 323 -15.63 5.38 19.54
CA GLU A 323 -15.47 5.66 20.96
C GLU A 323 -15.15 7.13 21.29
N LEU A 324 -15.02 8.01 20.29
CA LEU A 324 -14.82 9.44 20.53
C LEU A 324 -16.08 10.04 21.17
N GLY A 325 -15.91 10.62 22.36
CA GLY A 325 -16.96 11.35 23.05
C GLY A 325 -17.04 12.82 22.62
N TYR A 326 -18.27 13.33 22.47
CA TYR A 326 -18.45 14.77 22.31
C TYR A 326 -18.13 15.51 23.63
N LEU A 327 -17.18 16.43 23.56
CA LEU A 327 -16.83 17.35 24.64
C LEU A 327 -17.21 18.77 24.22
N LYS A 328 -17.99 19.49 25.03
CA LYS A 328 -18.35 20.88 24.72
C LYS A 328 -17.09 21.74 24.58
N CYS A 329 -16.93 22.37 23.41
CA CYS A 329 -15.77 23.21 23.12
C CYS A 329 -15.70 24.41 24.09
N ARG A 330 -14.52 24.64 24.66
CA ARG A 330 -14.18 25.81 25.47
C ARG A 330 -13.06 26.58 24.78
N PRO A 331 -13.37 27.56 23.91
CA PRO A 331 -12.37 28.20 23.05
C PRO A 331 -11.22 28.85 23.82
N ASP A 332 -11.49 29.35 25.04
CA ASP A 332 -10.51 29.92 25.97
C ASP A 332 -9.51 28.89 26.52
N LYS A 333 -9.91 27.61 26.60
CA LYS A 333 -9.08 26.51 27.13
C LYS A 333 -8.53 25.58 26.05
N LEU A 334 -9.01 25.71 24.81
CA LEU A 334 -8.70 24.75 23.74
C LEU A 334 -7.19 24.65 23.48
N THR A 335 -6.46 25.77 23.52
CA THR A 335 -4.99 25.80 23.39
C THR A 335 -4.29 24.97 24.47
N SER A 336 -4.65 25.16 25.74
CA SER A 336 -4.01 24.44 26.85
C SER A 336 -4.42 22.98 26.90
N GLN A 337 -5.68 22.67 26.58
CA GLN A 337 -6.19 21.30 26.47
C GLN A 337 -5.44 20.52 25.39
N ILE A 338 -5.35 21.04 24.16
CA ILE A 338 -4.62 20.39 23.06
C ILE A 338 -3.16 20.16 23.42
N TYR A 339 -2.49 21.18 23.98
CA TYR A 339 -1.09 21.05 24.35
C TYR A 339 -0.86 20.02 25.46
N ALA A 340 -1.70 20.02 26.50
CA ALA A 340 -1.61 19.09 27.61
C ALA A 340 -1.85 17.64 27.17
N THR A 341 -2.92 17.38 26.41
CA THR A 341 -3.23 16.03 25.93
C THR A 341 -2.17 15.50 24.97
N PHE A 342 -1.63 16.36 24.09
CA PHE A 342 -0.51 15.97 23.22
C PHE A 342 0.74 15.61 24.02
N LYS A 343 1.14 16.46 24.98
CA LYS A 343 2.34 16.23 25.81
C LYS A 343 2.24 14.96 26.65
N ASN A 344 1.03 14.64 27.13
CA ASN A 344 0.78 13.48 27.97
C ASN A 344 0.50 12.19 27.19
N GLY A 345 0.58 12.20 25.85
CA GLY A 345 0.25 11.03 25.02
C GLY A 345 -1.23 10.62 25.06
N GLN A 346 -2.13 11.52 25.50
CA GLN A 346 -3.55 11.25 25.62
C GLN A 346 -4.26 11.47 24.27
N TYR A 347 -3.92 10.66 23.27
CA TYR A 347 -4.31 10.93 21.87
C TYR A 347 -5.81 10.83 21.60
N LYS A 348 -6.54 9.97 22.34
CA LYS A 348 -8.01 9.94 22.29
C LYS A 348 -8.62 11.28 22.70
N TYR A 349 -8.25 11.80 23.87
CA TYR A 349 -8.71 13.11 24.34
C TYR A 349 -8.25 14.24 23.41
N LEU A 350 -7.04 14.17 22.85
CA LEU A 350 -6.56 15.12 21.84
C LEU A 350 -7.49 15.12 20.62
N ALA A 351 -7.90 13.95 20.13
CA ALA A 351 -8.83 13.83 19.02
C ALA A 351 -10.20 14.42 19.37
N GLU A 352 -10.75 14.14 20.55
CA GLU A 352 -12.04 14.67 21.01
C GLU A 352 -12.04 16.20 21.10
N TYR A 353 -11.02 16.80 21.74
CA TYR A 353 -10.89 18.26 21.82
C TYR A 353 -10.69 18.89 20.45
N ALA A 354 -9.86 18.30 19.59
CA ALA A 354 -9.64 18.80 18.25
C ALA A 354 -10.92 18.73 17.40
N LEU A 355 -11.66 17.62 17.47
CA LEU A 355 -12.89 17.44 16.71
C LEU A 355 -14.02 18.36 17.20
N ALA A 356 -14.16 18.55 18.52
CA ALA A 356 -15.08 19.52 19.11
C ALA A 356 -14.72 20.97 18.75
N GLY A 357 -13.43 21.31 18.76
CA GLY A 357 -12.95 22.60 18.27
C GLY A 357 -13.26 22.79 16.78
N SER A 358 -13.06 21.76 15.96
CA SER A 358 -13.41 21.80 14.54
C SER A 358 -14.91 22.08 14.36
N ALA A 359 -15.77 21.35 15.07
CA ALA A 359 -17.22 21.55 15.10
C ALA A 359 -17.62 22.98 15.52
N PHE A 360 -16.92 23.55 16.51
CA PHE A 360 -17.18 24.93 16.98
C PHE A 360 -16.84 25.99 15.93
N PHE A 361 -15.70 25.85 15.24
CA PHE A 361 -15.25 26.82 14.23
C PHE A 361 -15.91 26.63 12.84
N MET A 362 -16.67 25.55 12.64
CA MET A 362 -17.42 25.33 11.40
C MET A 362 -18.53 26.38 11.19
N PRO A 363 -18.80 26.79 9.94
CA PRO A 363 -19.95 27.63 9.63
C PRO A 363 -21.26 26.96 10.06
N LYS A 364 -22.08 27.70 10.81
CA LYS A 364 -23.46 27.27 11.08
C LYS A 364 -24.26 27.30 9.78
N SER A 365 -25.10 26.29 9.58
CA SER A 365 -26.02 26.20 8.44
C SER A 365 -27.35 25.65 8.93
N GLU A 366 -28.41 25.76 8.13
CA GLU A 366 -29.73 25.18 8.48
C GLU A 366 -29.65 23.68 8.80
N ARG A 367 -28.68 22.96 8.21
CA ARG A 367 -28.44 21.51 8.41
C ARG A 367 -27.51 21.19 9.59
N ILE A 368 -26.86 22.19 10.18
CA ILE A 368 -25.93 22.05 11.31
C ILE A 368 -26.24 23.19 12.27
N ASN A 369 -27.24 22.97 13.14
CA ASN A 369 -27.74 24.00 14.05
C ASN A 369 -27.13 23.90 15.46
N SER A 370 -26.40 22.82 15.76
CA SER A 370 -25.69 22.63 17.02
C SER A 370 -24.28 22.09 16.83
N GLU A 371 -23.40 22.38 17.78
CA GLU A 371 -22.02 21.88 17.82
C GLU A 371 -21.97 20.35 17.92
N CYS A 372 -22.91 19.73 18.64
CA CYS A 372 -23.03 18.28 18.75
C CYS A 372 -23.31 17.62 17.38
N GLN A 373 -24.28 18.15 16.62
CA GLN A 373 -24.55 17.66 15.26
C GLN A 373 -23.36 17.87 14.32
N ALA A 374 -22.64 18.98 14.48
CA ALA A 374 -21.41 19.22 13.71
C ALA A 374 -20.34 18.16 14.04
N PHE A 375 -20.17 17.83 15.33
CA PHE A 375 -19.25 16.81 15.81
C PHE A 375 -19.58 15.42 15.23
N GLU A 376 -20.83 14.96 15.35
CA GLU A 376 -21.28 13.67 14.81
C GLU A 376 -21.03 13.59 13.29
N ARG A 377 -21.32 14.68 12.57
CA ARG A 377 -21.06 14.73 11.13
C ARG A 377 -19.57 14.65 10.79
N LEU A 378 -18.71 15.30 11.56
CA LEU A 378 -17.26 15.21 11.39
C LEU A 378 -16.73 13.83 11.77
N GLN A 379 -17.30 13.18 12.80
CA GLN A 379 -16.99 11.80 13.19
C GLN A 379 -17.32 10.82 12.04
N HIS A 380 -18.52 10.94 11.44
CA HIS A 380 -18.87 10.18 10.24
C HIS A 380 -17.93 10.47 9.07
N LYS A 381 -17.52 11.73 8.91
CA LYS A 381 -16.54 12.12 7.88
C LYS A 381 -15.20 11.44 8.10
N LEU A 382 -14.68 11.39 9.33
CA LEU A 382 -13.44 10.66 9.66
C LEU A 382 -13.54 9.19 9.23
N LYS A 383 -14.66 8.49 9.57
CA LYS A 383 -14.88 7.10 9.15
C LYS A 383 -14.85 6.93 7.63
N SER A 384 -15.64 7.75 6.93
CA SER A 384 -15.81 7.64 5.46
C SER A 384 -14.58 8.07 4.65
N SER A 385 -13.75 8.95 5.21
CA SER A 385 -12.58 9.52 4.54
C SER A 385 -11.27 8.80 4.88
N TYR A 386 -11.29 7.85 5.81
CA TYR A 386 -10.10 7.09 6.17
C TYR A 386 -9.70 6.13 5.06
N LYS A 387 -8.47 6.32 4.60
CA LYS A 387 -7.86 5.53 3.53
C LYS A 387 -6.65 4.81 4.13
N PRO A 388 -6.73 3.49 4.37
CA PRO A 388 -5.65 2.77 5.02
C PRO A 388 -4.35 2.83 4.21
N TYR A 389 -4.46 2.85 2.87
CA TYR A 389 -3.31 2.92 1.99
C TYR A 389 -2.49 4.23 2.11
N THR A 390 -3.05 5.28 2.71
CA THR A 390 -2.34 6.53 3.03
C THR A 390 -1.85 6.59 4.48
N ASP A 391 -2.20 5.59 5.31
CA ASP A 391 -1.80 5.49 6.72
C ASP A 391 -0.55 4.61 6.90
N LYS A 392 0.32 4.62 5.90
CA LYS A 392 1.56 3.88 5.86
C LYS A 392 2.68 4.74 6.46
N GLY A 393 3.46 4.15 7.36
CA GLY A 393 4.57 4.84 8.00
C GLY A 393 4.85 4.30 9.39
N LYS A 394 6.11 4.38 9.80
CA LYS A 394 6.54 3.99 11.15
C LYS A 394 5.93 4.94 12.18
N LYS A 395 5.74 4.47 13.41
CA LYS A 395 5.29 5.28 14.57
C LYS A 395 5.97 6.66 14.64
N ALA A 396 7.29 6.72 14.44
CA ALA A 396 8.03 7.98 14.44
C ALA A 396 7.57 8.99 13.37
N GLN A 397 7.22 8.54 12.15
CA GLN A 397 6.68 9.44 11.12
C GLN A 397 5.31 9.97 11.51
N LYS A 398 4.44 9.08 12.01
CA LYS A 398 3.10 9.47 12.47
C LYS A 398 3.18 10.47 13.64
N GLN A 399 4.15 10.30 14.52
CA GLN A 399 4.41 11.22 15.64
C GLN A 399 4.89 12.59 15.14
N ARG A 400 5.78 12.64 14.14
CA ARG A 400 6.19 13.90 13.49
C ARG A 400 5.01 14.61 12.84
N ASN A 401 4.19 13.90 12.06
CA ASN A 401 2.99 14.46 11.42
C ASN A 401 2.02 15.05 12.47
N LEU A 402 1.80 14.33 13.58
CA LEU A 402 0.98 14.81 14.68
C LEU A 402 1.57 16.07 15.32
N GLN A 403 2.88 16.09 15.58
CA GLN A 403 3.57 17.25 16.14
C GLN A 403 3.46 18.48 15.24
N GLU A 404 3.63 18.32 13.93
CA GLU A 404 3.44 19.39 12.94
C GLU A 404 2.00 19.92 12.94
N CYS A 405 1.00 19.03 13.02
CA CYS A 405 -0.41 19.41 13.12
C CYS A 405 -0.69 20.23 14.39
N VAL A 406 -0.18 19.78 15.55
CA VAL A 406 -0.31 20.50 16.82
C VAL A 406 0.34 21.88 16.72
N GLN A 407 1.58 21.96 16.23
CA GLN A 407 2.28 23.25 16.09
C GLN A 407 1.53 24.21 15.16
N THR A 408 0.98 23.69 14.07
CA THR A 408 0.20 24.48 13.10
C THR A 408 -1.07 25.03 13.73
N VAL A 409 -1.83 24.21 14.48
CA VAL A 409 -3.01 24.64 15.22
C VAL A 409 -2.66 25.67 16.30
N LEU A 410 -1.61 25.44 17.08
CA LEU A 410 -1.20 26.40 18.12
C LEU A 410 -0.75 27.74 17.53
N LYS A 411 -0.11 27.73 16.35
CA LYS A 411 0.24 28.96 15.62
C LYS A 411 -1.01 29.69 15.13
N ASP A 412 -1.99 28.96 14.59
CA ASP A 412 -3.29 29.48 14.18
C ASP A 412 -4.06 30.14 15.35
N PHE A 413 -3.90 29.59 16.56
CA PHE A 413 -4.51 30.09 17.78
C PHE A 413 -3.95 31.42 18.31
N ARG A 414 -2.74 31.80 17.92
CA ARG A 414 -2.14 33.09 18.34
C ARG A 414 -2.81 34.33 17.75
N ARG A 415 -3.75 34.16 16.81
CA ARG A 415 -4.50 35.27 16.21
C ARG A 415 -5.51 35.84 17.22
N THR A 416 -5.49 37.16 17.37
CA THR A 416 -6.38 37.92 18.27
C THR A 416 -7.78 38.12 17.69
N ALA A 417 -7.92 38.17 16.36
CA ALA A 417 -9.19 38.24 15.65
C ALA A 417 -9.20 37.28 14.46
N ARG A 418 -10.39 36.78 14.07
CA ARG A 418 -10.56 35.86 12.94
C ARG A 418 -11.66 36.34 12.00
N THR A 419 -11.37 36.30 10.70
CA THR A 419 -12.40 36.38 9.65
C THR A 419 -13.19 35.08 9.54
N HIS A 420 -14.26 35.08 8.75
CA HIS A 420 -15.02 33.87 8.42
C HIS A 420 -14.12 32.79 7.81
N ASP A 421 -13.36 33.13 6.77
CA ASP A 421 -12.46 32.19 6.07
C ASP A 421 -11.37 31.65 7.00
N GLN A 422 -10.84 32.50 7.89
CA GLN A 422 -9.87 32.07 8.88
C GLN A 422 -10.48 31.08 9.87
N SER A 423 -11.74 31.28 10.29
CA SER A 423 -12.44 30.33 11.15
C SER A 423 -12.67 28.99 10.44
N VAL A 424 -13.06 29.03 9.17
CA VAL A 424 -13.17 27.82 8.33
C VAL A 424 -11.83 27.10 8.22
N ASN A 425 -10.73 27.84 8.06
CA ASN A 425 -9.39 27.26 8.04
C ASN A 425 -9.01 26.63 9.40
N THR A 426 -9.29 27.30 10.51
CA THR A 426 -9.10 26.76 11.86
C THR A 426 -9.87 25.44 12.03
N ALA A 427 -11.12 25.37 11.57
CA ALA A 427 -11.91 24.15 11.61
C ALA A 427 -11.25 22.99 10.82
N LYS A 428 -10.67 23.28 9.64
CA LYS A 428 -9.95 22.29 8.82
C LYS A 428 -8.68 21.78 9.50
N LEU A 429 -7.87 22.69 10.08
CA LEU A 429 -6.65 22.33 10.80
C LEU A 429 -6.95 21.45 12.02
N LEU A 430 -8.01 21.79 12.76
CA LEU A 430 -8.46 21.00 13.91
C LEU A 430 -9.01 19.63 13.50
N TYR A 431 -9.72 19.53 12.38
CA TYR A 431 -10.14 18.24 11.82
C TYR A 431 -8.93 17.35 11.45
N GLN A 432 -7.91 17.94 10.81
CA GLN A 432 -6.67 17.23 10.48
C GLN A 432 -5.90 16.79 11.73
N LEU A 433 -5.86 17.63 12.76
CA LEU A 433 -5.29 17.27 14.06
C LEU A 433 -6.04 16.10 14.69
N ALA A 434 -7.37 16.10 14.65
CA ALA A 434 -8.18 15.00 15.15
C ALA A 434 -7.87 13.69 14.41
N ASP A 435 -7.82 13.70 13.08
CA ASP A 435 -7.43 12.53 12.27
C ASP A 435 -6.05 11.98 12.66
N ASN A 436 -5.03 12.84 12.74
CA ASN A 436 -3.67 12.43 13.12
C ASN A 436 -3.61 11.90 14.56
N ALA A 437 -4.40 12.47 15.48
CA ALA A 437 -4.47 12.00 16.86
C ALA A 437 -5.10 10.60 16.94
N VAL A 438 -6.18 10.33 16.18
CA VAL A 438 -6.76 8.98 16.08
C VAL A 438 -5.74 7.99 15.49
N ARG A 439 -5.05 8.35 14.40
CA ARG A 439 -4.00 7.50 13.80
C ARG A 439 -2.89 7.15 14.79
N MET A 440 -2.51 8.08 15.66
CA MET A 440 -1.52 7.83 16.71
C MET A 440 -2.07 6.94 17.82
N SER A 441 -3.31 7.17 18.25
CA SER A 441 -4.00 6.30 19.21
C SER A 441 -4.04 4.85 18.72
N VAL A 442 -4.37 4.64 17.44
CA VAL A 442 -4.33 3.33 16.78
C VAL A 442 -2.93 2.73 16.80
N GLU A 443 -1.90 3.52 16.49
CA GLU A 443 -0.51 3.06 16.52
C GLU A 443 -0.11 2.59 17.92
N GLU A 444 -0.53 3.29 18.98
CA GLU A 444 -0.28 2.85 20.35
C GLU A 444 -0.98 1.54 20.66
N THR A 445 -2.28 1.42 20.37
CA THR A 445 -3.03 0.20 20.61
C THR A 445 -2.44 -1.00 19.88
N LEU A 446 -2.03 -0.84 18.62
CA LEU A 446 -1.42 -1.92 17.85
C LEU A 446 0.04 -2.23 18.23
N SER A 447 0.72 -1.32 18.94
CA SER A 447 2.10 -1.52 19.41
C SER A 447 2.18 -2.23 20.76
N VAL A 448 1.09 -2.31 21.53
CA VAL A 448 1.08 -3.03 22.80
C VAL A 448 1.14 -4.53 22.51
N PRO A 449 2.11 -5.29 23.07
CA PRO A 449 2.12 -6.74 22.95
C PRO A 449 0.81 -7.31 23.49
N VAL A 450 0.20 -8.22 22.74
CA VAL A 450 -0.97 -9.01 23.18
C VAL A 450 -0.53 -9.93 24.33
N GLN A 451 -0.41 -9.39 25.55
CA GLN A 451 -0.20 -10.15 26.77
C GLN A 451 -1.15 -9.72 27.91
N GLU A 452 -1.94 -8.67 27.74
CA GLU A 452 -2.89 -8.18 28.78
C GLU A 452 -4.38 -8.36 28.42
N GLN A 453 -4.71 -9.32 27.53
CA GLN A 453 -6.12 -9.72 27.28
C GLN A 453 -6.35 -11.23 27.40
N THR A 454 -5.60 -11.89 28.29
CA THR A 454 -5.90 -13.26 28.72
C THR A 454 -5.92 -13.29 30.24
N GLU A 455 -6.94 -12.68 30.84
CA GLU A 455 -7.36 -13.05 32.19
C GLU A 455 -8.84 -13.44 32.13
N ASP A 456 -9.12 -14.56 32.80
CA ASP A 456 -10.42 -15.19 33.05
C ASP A 456 -11.08 -16.00 31.92
N ILE A 457 -10.36 -17.02 31.45
CA ILE A 457 -10.99 -18.34 31.31
C ILE A 457 -10.30 -19.28 32.29
N GLN A 458 -10.90 -19.44 33.47
CA GLN A 458 -10.57 -20.54 34.39
C GLN A 458 -10.86 -21.85 33.68
N ILE A 459 -9.81 -22.50 33.16
CA ILE A 459 -9.85 -23.92 32.85
C ILE A 459 -9.61 -24.64 34.18
N VAL A 460 -10.70 -25.16 34.76
CA VAL A 460 -10.63 -26.12 35.84
C VAL A 460 -9.91 -27.35 35.30
N SER A 461 -8.68 -27.60 35.76
CA SER A 461 -7.99 -28.86 35.50
C SER A 461 -8.61 -29.95 36.36
N GLU A 462 -9.28 -30.92 35.75
CA GLU A 462 -9.59 -32.17 36.43
C GLU A 462 -8.29 -32.92 36.75
N PRO A 463 -8.17 -33.54 37.93
CA PRO A 463 -6.99 -34.32 38.29
C PRO A 463 -6.97 -35.68 37.56
N GLU A 464 -5.81 -36.02 36.98
CA GLU A 464 -5.55 -37.32 36.38
C GLU A 464 -5.68 -38.47 37.41
N PRO A 465 -6.24 -39.63 37.03
CA PRO A 465 -6.30 -40.79 37.90
C PRO A 465 -4.93 -41.46 38.03
N CYS A 466 -4.47 -41.64 39.27
CA CYS A 466 -3.28 -42.42 39.62
C CYS A 466 -3.40 -43.87 39.09
N MET A 467 -2.37 -44.33 38.37
CA MET A 467 -2.16 -45.75 38.14
C MET A 467 -1.61 -46.41 39.41
N GLU A 468 -2.40 -47.29 40.02
CA GLU A 468 -1.90 -48.25 41.01
C GLU A 468 -1.25 -49.43 40.29
N PHE A 469 0.00 -49.73 40.66
CA PHE A 469 0.65 -50.99 40.31
C PHE A 469 0.28 -52.05 41.34
N GLY A 470 -0.40 -53.11 40.88
CA GLY A 470 -0.67 -54.34 41.61
C GLY A 470 -0.74 -55.51 40.65
#